data_AF-A0A5S9F1Z5-F1
#
_entry.id   AF-A0A5S9F1Z5-F1
#
_cell.length_a   1.000
_cell.length_b   1.000
_cell.length_c   1.000
_cell.angle_alpha   90.00
_cell.angle_beta   90.00
_cell.angle_gamma   90.00
#
_symmetry.space_group_name_H-M   'P 1'
#
loop_
_entity.id
_entity.type
_entity.pdbx_description
1 polymer ?
#
loop_
_entity_poly.entity_id
_entity_poly.type
_entity_poly.pdbx_seq_one_letter_code
_entity_poly.pdbx_strand_id
1 'polypeptide(L)'
;MEDNSLHTALNVLIRVKDNLLETMVDELVAHQDDDPSSFSLQEIEDKFAIRMANLNTLIITLQDQISSGGGNQGIPRIITNVEDTTKDKLNSKLDELLEFVSPDEVLHLSVVPQSTENPDKFTIILVYQEYNG
;
A
#
# COMPACT_ATOMS: atom_id res chain seq x y z
N MET A 1 -7.30 14.40 -27.14
CA MET A 1 -8.10 15.00 -26.04
C MET A 1 -8.46 13.99 -24.94
N GLU A 2 -8.15 12.69 -25.10
CA GLU A 2 -8.46 11.64 -24.10
C GLU A 2 -7.48 11.58 -22.91
N ASP A 3 -6.18 11.80 -23.10
CA ASP A 3 -5.17 11.70 -22.02
C ASP A 3 -5.48 12.60 -20.81
N ASN A 4 -5.96 13.82 -21.07
CA ASN A 4 -6.25 14.78 -20.01
C ASN A 4 -7.49 14.37 -19.19
N SER A 5 -8.40 13.59 -19.79
CA SER A 5 -9.64 13.13 -19.14
C SER A 5 -9.37 11.96 -18.18
N LEU A 6 -8.49 11.03 -18.56
CA LEU A 6 -8.08 9.91 -17.72
C LEU A 6 -7.24 10.39 -16.53
N HIS A 7 -6.30 11.32 -16.74
CA HIS A 7 -5.57 11.97 -15.65
C HIS A 7 -6.50 12.73 -14.69
N THR A 8 -7.51 13.42 -15.22
CA THR A 8 -8.52 14.08 -14.38
C THR A 8 -9.31 13.07 -13.56
N ALA A 9 -9.75 11.96 -14.17
CA ALA A 9 -10.45 10.89 -13.48
C ALA A 9 -9.60 10.24 -12.37
N LEU A 10 -8.31 9.99 -12.64
CA LEU A 10 -7.37 9.46 -11.65
C LEU A 10 -7.21 10.42 -10.46
N ASN A 11 -7.02 11.71 -10.72
CA ASN A 11 -6.92 12.73 -9.66
C ASN A 11 -8.20 12.81 -8.81
N VAL A 12 -9.37 12.66 -9.43
CA VAL A 12 -10.64 12.58 -8.72
C VAL A 12 -10.69 11.35 -7.82
N LEU A 13 -10.31 10.17 -8.33
CA LEU A 13 -10.31 8.94 -7.54
C LEU A 13 -9.35 8.99 -6.35
N ILE A 14 -8.16 9.57 -6.53
CA ILE A 14 -7.19 9.78 -5.45
C ILE A 14 -7.81 10.67 -4.37
N ARG A 15 -8.42 11.81 -4.74
CA ARG A 15 -9.10 12.69 -3.77
C ARG A 15 -10.26 12.01 -3.05
N VAL A 16 -11.02 11.16 -3.75
CA VAL A 16 -12.11 10.39 -3.13
C VAL A 16 -11.56 9.37 -2.14
N LYS A 17 -10.44 8.73 -2.46
CA LYS A 17 -9.73 7.82 -1.54
C LYS A 17 -9.23 8.57 -0.30
N ASP A 18 -8.62 9.74 -0.47
CA ASP A 18 -8.12 10.54 0.66
C ASP A 18 -9.26 10.97 1.59
N ASN A 19 -10.37 11.47 1.03
CA ASN A 19 -11.57 11.81 1.82
C ASN A 19 -12.15 10.59 2.56
N LEU A 20 -12.12 9.40 1.93
CA LEU A 20 -12.63 8.17 2.54
C LEU A 20 -11.75 7.73 3.71
N LEU A 21 -10.43 7.88 3.59
CA LEU A 21 -9.48 7.63 4.68
C LEU A 21 -9.68 8.62 5.82
N GLU A 22 -9.83 9.91 5.54
CA GLU A 22 -10.13 10.92 6.57
C GLU A 22 -11.41 10.57 7.32
N THR A 23 -12.47 10.20 6.60
CA THR A 23 -13.75 9.79 7.23
C THR A 23 -13.59 8.53 8.09
N MET A 24 -12.79 7.56 7.64
CA MET A 24 -12.51 6.34 8.43
C MET A 24 -11.78 6.68 9.72
N VAL A 25 -10.76 7.54 9.64
CA VAL A 25 -10.00 7.99 10.81
C VAL A 25 -10.90 8.75 11.77
N ASP A 26 -11.75 9.65 11.29
CA ASP A 26 -12.69 10.39 12.13
C ASP A 26 -13.67 9.45 12.85
N GLU A 27 -14.21 8.44 12.16
CA GLU A 27 -15.09 7.44 12.78
C GLU A 27 -14.35 6.58 13.82
N LEU A 28 -13.10 6.19 13.57
CA LEU A 28 -12.28 5.44 14.53
C LEU A 28 -11.93 6.28 15.76
N VAL A 29 -11.58 7.56 15.58
CA VAL A 29 -11.31 8.49 16.69
C VAL A 29 -12.56 8.72 17.54
N ALA A 30 -13.74 8.80 16.92
CA ALA A 30 -15.00 8.93 17.65
C ALA A 30 -15.32 7.71 18.53
N HIS A 31 -14.75 6.54 18.23
CA HIS A 31 -14.93 5.29 18.98
C HIS A 31 -13.63 4.85 19.69
N GLN A 32 -12.68 5.76 19.91
CA GLN A 32 -11.37 5.43 20.51
C GLN A 32 -11.45 4.88 21.94
N ASP A 33 -12.52 5.21 22.67
CA ASP A 33 -12.75 4.80 24.05
C ASP A 33 -13.57 3.49 24.13
N ASP A 34 -14.04 2.97 22.99
CA ASP A 34 -14.67 1.65 22.91
C ASP A 34 -13.61 0.56 23.10
N ASP A 35 -14.02 -0.59 23.65
CA ASP A 35 -13.14 -1.75 23.79
C ASP A 35 -12.56 -2.14 22.40
N PRO A 36 -11.25 -2.42 22.25
CA PRO A 36 -10.67 -2.87 20.97
C PRO A 36 -11.32 -4.14 20.40
N SER A 37 -11.97 -4.93 21.26
CA SER A 37 -12.76 -6.11 20.88
C SER A 37 -14.22 -5.79 20.56
N SER A 38 -14.58 -4.50 20.57
CA SER A 38 -15.92 -4.02 20.29
C SER A 38 -16.29 -4.28 18.83
N PHE A 39 -17.52 -4.77 18.67
CA PHE A 39 -18.15 -4.95 17.38
C PHE A 39 -18.20 -3.64 16.55
N SER A 40 -18.24 -2.46 17.21
CA SER A 40 -18.29 -1.16 16.54
C SER A 40 -17.03 -0.85 15.72
N LEU A 41 -15.83 -1.14 16.25
CA LEU A 41 -14.57 -0.91 15.53
C LEU A 41 -14.43 -1.86 14.34
N GLN A 42 -14.79 -3.12 14.53
CA GLN A 42 -14.76 -4.12 13.45
C GLN A 42 -15.77 -3.81 12.34
N GLU A 43 -16.96 -3.31 12.70
CA GLU A 43 -17.97 -2.87 11.72
C GLU A 43 -17.49 -1.64 10.92
N ILE A 44 -16.77 -0.70 11.56
CA ILE A 44 -16.12 0.42 10.86
C ILE A 44 -15.07 -0.10 9.89
N GLU A 45 -14.17 -0.99 10.32
CA GLU A 45 -13.15 -1.57 9.45
C GLU A 45 -13.76 -2.27 8.22
N ASP A 46 -14.75 -3.13 8.42
CA ASP A 46 -15.42 -3.86 7.34
C ASP A 46 -16.12 -2.90 6.35
N LYS A 47 -16.79 -1.87 6.88
CA LYS A 47 -17.47 -0.84 6.08
C LYS A 47 -16.51 -0.09 5.16
N PHE A 48 -15.31 0.23 5.63
CA PHE A 48 -14.31 0.97 4.85
C PHE A 48 -13.44 0.07 3.97
N ALA A 49 -13.14 -1.16 4.40
CA ALA A 49 -12.29 -2.10 3.67
C ALA A 49 -12.80 -2.39 2.25
N ILE A 50 -14.09 -2.68 2.10
CA ILE A 50 -14.70 -2.97 0.78
C ILE A 50 -14.63 -1.74 -0.13
N ARG A 51 -14.91 -0.55 0.41
CA ARG A 51 -14.91 0.71 -0.36
C ARG A 51 -13.51 1.09 -0.80
N MET A 52 -12.51 0.91 0.07
CA MET A 52 -11.10 1.13 -0.23
C MET A 52 -10.58 0.13 -1.26
N ALA A 53 -10.94 -1.15 -1.17
CA ALA A 53 -10.56 -2.16 -2.15
C ALA A 53 -11.10 -1.83 -3.56
N ASN A 54 -12.35 -1.40 -3.64
CA ASN A 54 -12.98 -0.99 -4.90
C ASN A 54 -12.30 0.25 -5.51
N LEU A 55 -12.02 1.27 -4.69
CA LEU A 55 -11.32 2.48 -5.13
C LEU A 55 -9.89 2.18 -5.60
N ASN A 56 -9.14 1.36 -4.86
CA ASN A 56 -7.79 0.96 -5.25
C ASN A 56 -7.81 0.18 -6.58
N THR A 57 -8.77 -0.71 -6.78
CA THR A 57 -8.92 -1.44 -8.06
C THR A 57 -9.17 -0.49 -9.22
N LEU A 58 -10.04 0.51 -9.04
CA LEU A 58 -10.32 1.53 -10.06
C LEU A 58 -9.11 2.40 -10.36
N ILE A 59 -8.36 2.81 -9.33
CA ILE A 59 -7.12 3.59 -9.46
C ILE A 59 -6.09 2.81 -10.27
N ILE A 60 -5.83 1.54 -9.91
CA ILE A 60 -4.89 0.67 -10.63
C ILE A 60 -5.32 0.51 -12.09
N THR A 61 -6.60 0.21 -12.33
CA THR A 61 -7.12 0.03 -13.69
C THR A 61 -6.95 1.30 -14.55
N LEU A 62 -7.19 2.48 -13.97
CA LEU A 62 -7.00 3.75 -14.67
C LEU A 62 -5.52 4.07 -14.89
N GLN A 63 -4.66 3.77 -13.92
CA GLN A 63 -3.21 3.90 -14.06
C GLN A 63 -2.69 2.99 -15.19
N ASP A 64 -3.17 1.76 -15.29
CA ASP A 64 -2.81 0.82 -16.36
C ASP A 64 -3.28 1.33 -17.72
N GLN A 65 -4.50 1.89 -17.83
CA GLN A 65 -5.03 2.46 -19.07
C GLN A 65 -4.25 3.71 -19.51
N ILE A 66 -3.93 4.59 -18.57
CA ILE A 66 -3.06 5.75 -18.81
C ILE A 66 -1.69 5.31 -19.31
N SER A 67 -1.13 4.27 -18.69
CA SER A 67 0.18 3.71 -19.04
C SER A 67 0.18 3.03 -20.42
N SER A 68 -0.97 2.51 -20.85
CA SER A 68 -1.13 1.79 -22.11
C SER A 68 -1.50 2.70 -23.30
N GLY A 69 -1.90 3.95 -23.05
CA GLY A 69 -2.46 4.87 -24.05
C GLY A 69 -1.47 5.77 -24.78
N GLY A 70 -0.21 5.86 -24.36
CA GLY A 70 0.74 6.82 -24.94
C GLY A 70 2.20 6.42 -24.77
N GLY A 71 2.75 5.72 -25.78
CA GLY A 71 4.17 5.71 -26.11
C GLY A 71 5.17 5.32 -25.01
N ASN A 72 5.39 4.01 -24.84
CA ASN A 72 6.70 3.36 -24.69
C ASN A 72 7.85 4.11 -23.96
N GLN A 73 7.59 4.73 -22.80
CA GLN A 73 8.59 4.95 -21.75
C GLN A 73 7.95 4.61 -20.40
N GLY A 74 8.53 3.58 -19.76
CA GLY A 74 7.95 2.86 -18.64
C GLY A 74 7.55 3.74 -17.47
N ILE A 75 6.26 3.75 -17.17
CA ILE A 75 5.78 4.20 -15.87
C ILE A 75 6.19 3.13 -14.86
N PRO A 76 6.95 3.49 -13.80
CA PRO A 76 7.41 2.51 -12.82
C PRO A 76 6.21 1.92 -12.09
N ARG A 77 6.09 0.60 -12.11
CA ARG A 77 5.14 -0.12 -11.29
C ARG A 77 5.63 -0.10 -9.85
N ILE A 78 4.79 0.35 -8.92
CA ILE A 78 5.13 0.27 -7.49
C ILE A 78 4.78 -1.14 -7.01
N ILE A 79 5.76 -1.85 -6.47
CA ILE A 79 5.63 -3.18 -5.89
C ILE A 79 5.86 -3.07 -4.39
N THR A 80 4.97 -3.69 -3.61
CA THR A 80 5.11 -3.84 -2.17
C THR A 80 5.29 -5.33 -1.85
N ASN A 81 6.45 -5.70 -1.32
CA ASN A 81 6.71 -7.03 -0.78
C ASN A 81 6.69 -6.97 0.76
N VAL A 82 5.98 -7.90 1.38
CA VAL A 82 5.86 -8.02 2.84
C VAL A 82 6.24 -9.44 3.22
N GLU A 83 7.32 -9.59 3.99
CA GLU A 83 7.84 -10.89 4.42
C GLU A 83 8.08 -10.94 5.92
N ASP A 84 7.69 -12.06 6.52
CA ASP A 84 7.97 -12.35 7.93
C ASP A 84 9.25 -13.19 8.07
N THR A 85 10.09 -12.82 9.02
CA THR A 85 11.34 -13.51 9.30
C THR A 85 11.63 -13.59 10.79
N THR A 86 12.60 -14.43 11.15
CA THR A 86 13.13 -14.51 12.51
C THR A 86 14.42 -13.71 12.63
N LYS A 87 14.76 -13.26 13.83
CA LYS A 87 15.96 -12.46 14.13
C LYS A 87 17.23 -13.04 13.50
N ASP A 88 17.43 -14.35 13.63
CA ASP A 88 18.61 -15.05 13.12
C ASP A 88 18.72 -15.05 11.58
N LYS A 89 17.59 -14.89 10.88
CA LYS A 89 17.49 -14.91 9.41
C LYS A 89 17.27 -13.52 8.81
N LEU A 90 17.17 -12.48 9.64
CA LEU A 90 16.83 -11.13 9.21
C LEU A 90 17.86 -10.58 8.22
N ASN A 91 19.14 -10.63 8.57
CA ASN A 91 20.21 -10.11 7.71
C ASN A 91 20.26 -10.83 6.36
N SER A 92 20.23 -12.18 6.38
CA SER A 92 20.20 -12.95 5.14
C SER A 92 18.99 -12.64 4.25
N LYS A 93 17.83 -12.34 4.85
CA LYS A 93 16.63 -11.97 4.08
C LYS A 93 16.65 -10.55 3.54
N LEU A 94 17.22 -9.61 4.28
CA LEU A 94 17.44 -8.26 3.75
C LEU A 94 18.42 -8.27 2.58
N ASP A 95 19.50 -9.05 2.69
CA ASP A 95 20.49 -9.19 1.61
C ASP A 95 19.83 -9.81 0.36
N GLU A 96 19.08 -10.92 0.52
CA GLU A 96 18.34 -11.52 -0.60
C GLU A 96 17.36 -10.52 -1.25
N LEU A 97 16.59 -9.77 -0.46
CA LEU A 97 15.60 -8.82 -1.00
C LEU A 97 16.24 -7.65 -1.75
N LEU A 98 17.41 -7.20 -1.31
CA LEU A 98 18.17 -6.11 -1.93
C LEU A 98 18.99 -6.58 -3.14
N GLU A 99 19.29 -7.88 -3.27
CA GLU A 99 19.94 -8.42 -4.47
C GLU A 99 19.07 -8.30 -5.73
N PHE A 100 17.76 -8.32 -5.59
CA PHE A 100 16.81 -8.30 -6.72
C PHE A 100 16.31 -6.89 -7.08
N VAL A 101 16.62 -5.88 -6.27
CA VAL A 101 16.13 -4.52 -6.46
C VAL A 101 17.28 -3.54 -6.45
N SER A 102 17.40 -2.73 -7.51
CA SER A 102 18.46 -1.71 -7.55
C SER A 102 18.25 -0.71 -6.41
N PRO A 103 19.32 -0.23 -5.73
CA PRO A 103 19.17 0.73 -4.64
C PRO A 103 18.38 2.00 -5.03
N ASP A 104 18.50 2.43 -6.29
CA ASP A 104 17.80 3.60 -6.83
C ASP A 104 16.30 3.36 -7.08
N GLU A 105 15.86 2.10 -7.07
CA GLU A 105 14.47 1.68 -7.28
C GLU A 105 13.74 1.46 -5.95
N VAL A 106 14.45 1.38 -4.82
CA VAL A 106 13.85 1.22 -3.50
C VAL A 106 13.25 2.54 -3.03
N LEU A 107 11.93 2.56 -2.86
CA LEU A 107 11.20 3.72 -2.32
C LEU A 107 11.12 3.70 -0.80
N HIS A 108 10.96 2.51 -0.21
CA HIS A 108 10.83 2.35 1.22
C HIS A 108 11.27 0.96 1.66
N LEU A 109 12.01 0.89 2.75
CA LEU A 109 12.34 -0.36 3.43
C LEU A 109 12.14 -0.14 4.93
N SER A 110 11.27 -0.92 5.55
CA SER A 110 11.09 -0.94 7.00
C SER A 110 11.12 -2.37 7.54
N VAL A 111 11.59 -2.48 8.78
CA VAL A 111 11.61 -3.73 9.53
C VAL A 111 10.89 -3.47 10.84
N VAL A 112 9.78 -4.15 11.05
CA VAL A 112 8.88 -3.95 12.19
C VAL A 112 8.89 -5.21 13.06
N PRO A 113 9.17 -5.12 14.36
CA PRO A 113 9.02 -6.26 15.27
C PRO A 113 7.52 -6.60 15.43
N GLN A 114 7.17 -7.89 15.33
CA GLN A 114 5.75 -8.31 15.27
C GLN A 114 5.00 -8.18 16.60
N SER A 115 5.69 -8.28 17.74
CA SER A 115 5.09 -8.07 19.07
C SER A 115 6.16 -7.99 20.14
N THR A 116 5.89 -7.28 21.22
CA THR A 116 6.69 -7.33 22.47
C THR A 116 6.73 -8.72 23.10
N GLU A 117 5.75 -9.57 22.82
CA GLU A 117 5.68 -10.96 23.31
C GLU A 117 6.49 -11.94 22.45
N ASN A 118 6.80 -11.58 21.20
CA ASN A 118 7.62 -12.38 20.27
C ASN A 118 8.75 -11.52 19.68
N PRO A 119 9.77 -11.16 20.49
CA PRO A 119 10.84 -10.24 20.09
C PRO A 119 11.76 -10.79 18.99
N ASP A 120 11.65 -12.08 18.69
CA ASP A 120 12.48 -12.75 17.68
C ASP A 120 11.84 -12.81 16.30
N LYS A 121 10.64 -12.20 16.12
CA LYS A 121 9.95 -12.14 14.82
C LYS A 121 9.85 -10.72 14.29
N PHE A 122 10.14 -10.56 13.01
CA PHE A 122 10.15 -9.29 12.32
C PHE A 122 9.36 -9.41 11.01
N THR A 123 8.66 -8.34 10.66
CA THR A 123 8.05 -8.16 9.34
C THR A 123 8.90 -7.14 8.58
N ILE A 124 9.37 -7.52 7.40
CA ILE A 124 10.06 -6.66 6.45
C ILE A 124 9.03 -6.15 5.45
N ILE A 125 9.01 -4.84 5.23
CA ILE A 125 8.18 -4.19 4.21
C ILE A 125 9.14 -3.51 3.23
N LEU A 126 9.17 -4.01 1.99
CA LEU A 126 9.95 -3.44 0.89
C LEU A 126 8.99 -2.86 -0.15
N VAL A 127 9.17 -1.58 -0.49
CA VAL A 127 8.44 -0.91 -1.56
C VAL A 127 9.45 -0.44 -2.59
N TYR A 128 9.27 -0.82 -3.84
CA TYR A 128 10.19 -0.45 -4.92
C TYR A 128 9.48 -0.21 -6.25
N GLN A 129 10.17 0.45 -7.16
CA GLN A 129 9.76 0.75 -8.52
C GLN A 129 10.33 -0.28 -9.48
N GLU A 130 9.49 -0.98 -10.22
CA GLU A 130 9.90 -1.86 -11.31
C GLU A 130 9.58 -1.19 -12.65
N TYR A 131 10.60 -1.02 -13.50
CA TYR A 131 10.43 -0.59 -14.87
C TYR A 131 10.33 -1.83 -15.76
N ASN A 132 9.20 -2.00 -16.46
CA ASN A 132 9.11 -3.01 -17.53
C ASN A 132 10.07 -2.60 -18.65
N GLY A 133 11.14 -3.38 -18.84
CA GLY A 133 12.07 -3.28 -19.98
C GLY A 133 11.44 -3.76 -21.29
#